data_AF-H1LTU6-F1
#
_entry.id   AF-H1LTU6-F1
#
_cell.length_a   1.000
_cell.length_b   1.000
_cell.length_c   1.000
_cell.angle_alpha   90.00
_cell.angle_beta   90.00
_cell.angle_gamma   90.00
#
_symmetry.space_group_name_H-M   'P 1'
#
loop_
_entity.id
_entity.type
_entity.pdbx_description
1 polymer ?
#
loop_
_entity_poly.entity_id
_entity_poly.type
_entity_poly.pdbx_seq_one_letter_code
_entity_poly.pdbx_strand_id
1 'polypeptide(L)'
;MITLSKEQVILLHAQLIAETGGSEGVRDEGLLESALYAPFQSFGDRDVYPSIQQKAARLGIGLTKNHAFVDGNKRIGAHAMLVFLALNKIELSYTQHDLSDTF
;
A
#
# COMPACT_ATOMS: atom_id res chain seq x y z
N MET A 1 -1.93 14.83 -7.30
CA MET A 1 -2.04 13.63 -6.44
C MET A 1 -0.64 13.26 -6.01
N ILE A 2 -0.41 13.12 -4.71
CA ILE A 2 0.89 12.70 -4.16
C ILE A 2 0.92 11.17 -4.12
N THR A 3 2.01 10.56 -4.56
CA THR A 3 2.20 9.10 -4.59
C THR A 3 3.40 8.70 -3.73
N LEU A 4 3.51 7.41 -3.43
CA LEU A 4 4.66 6.82 -2.75
C LEU A 4 5.60 6.19 -3.78
N SER A 5 6.90 6.48 -3.68
CA SER A 5 7.92 5.79 -4.48
C SER A 5 8.19 4.39 -3.91
N LYS A 6 8.82 3.52 -4.71
CA LYS A 6 9.21 2.17 -4.27
C LYS A 6 10.12 2.23 -3.04
N GLU A 7 11.10 3.12 -3.05
CA GLU A 7 12.06 3.32 -1.97
C GLU A 7 11.36 3.80 -0.70
N GLN A 8 10.37 4.69 -0.82
CA GLN A 8 9.56 5.12 0.31
C GLN A 8 8.75 3.97 0.90
N VAL A 9 8.16 3.10 0.08
CA VAL A 9 7.42 1.93 0.58
C VAL A 9 8.34 0.91 1.24
N ILE A 10 9.54 0.68 0.70
CA ILE A 10 10.56 -0.17 1.34
C ILE A 10 10.98 0.42 2.68
N LEU A 11 11.20 1.74 2.76
CA LEU A 11 11.56 2.41 4.01
C LEU A 11 10.45 2.30 5.06
N LEU A 12 9.19 2.53 4.67
CA LEU A 12 8.04 2.36 5.55
C LEU A 12 7.91 0.90 6.03
N HIS A 13 8.19 -0.07 5.16
CA HIS A 13 8.21 -1.48 5.54
C HIS A 13 9.30 -1.79 6.57
N ALA A 14 10.53 -1.32 6.34
CA ALA A 14 11.64 -1.50 7.26
C ALA A 14 11.33 -0.91 8.64
N GLN A 15 10.76 0.30 8.69
CA GLN A 15 10.30 0.94 9.93
C GLN A 15 9.23 0.10 10.65
N LEU A 16 8.23 -0.39 9.93
CA LEU A 16 7.19 -1.26 10.50
C LEU A 16 7.76 -2.56 11.07
N ILE A 17 8.68 -3.22 10.36
CA ILE A 17 9.30 -4.45 10.84
C ILE A 17 10.16 -4.19 12.08
N ALA A 18 10.92 -3.09 12.11
CA ALA A 18 11.71 -2.71 13.27
C ALA A 18 10.83 -2.47 14.52
N GLU A 19 9.65 -1.89 14.35
CA GLU A 19 8.73 -1.59 15.45
C GLU A 19 7.88 -2.78 15.90
N THR A 20 7.46 -3.63 14.96
CA THR A 20 6.43 -4.66 15.21
C THR A 20 6.93 -6.11 15.09
N GLY A 21 8.21 -6.30 14.74
CA GLY A 21 8.82 -7.60 14.54
C GLY A 21 8.47 -8.27 13.21
N GLY A 22 9.16 -9.35 12.90
CA GLY A 22 9.06 -10.05 11.61
C GLY A 22 10.36 -10.00 10.83
N SER A 23 10.31 -10.46 9.57
CA SER A 23 11.48 -10.49 8.69
C SER A 23 11.48 -9.34 7.70
N GLU A 24 12.59 -8.59 7.66
CA GLU A 24 12.83 -7.55 6.66
C GLU A 24 13.14 -8.18 5.29
N GLY A 25 12.88 -7.42 4.22
CA GLY A 25 13.36 -7.73 2.87
C GLY A 25 12.26 -7.81 1.83
N VAL A 26 12.60 -7.40 0.62
CA VAL A 26 11.79 -7.61 -0.57
C VAL A 26 12.02 -9.04 -1.06
N ARG A 27 10.94 -9.81 -1.15
CA ARG A 27 10.95 -11.18 -1.69
C ARG A 27 10.93 -11.17 -3.21
N ASP A 28 10.15 -10.26 -3.80
CA ASP A 28 9.97 -10.15 -5.24
C ASP A 28 9.71 -8.69 -5.64
N GLU A 29 10.69 -8.11 -6.35
CA GLU A 29 10.66 -6.72 -6.85
C GLU A 29 9.54 -6.50 -7.87
N GLY A 30 9.29 -7.48 -8.75
CA GLY A 30 8.25 -7.35 -9.78
C GLY A 30 6.85 -7.33 -9.18
N LEU A 31 6.62 -8.11 -8.12
CA LEU A 31 5.38 -8.09 -7.36
C LEU A 31 5.19 -6.79 -6.58
N LEU A 32 6.27 -6.18 -6.09
CA LEU A 32 6.24 -4.87 -5.44
C LEU A 32 5.87 -3.79 -6.46
N GLU A 33 6.59 -3.72 -7.57
CA GLU A 33 6.33 -2.75 -8.65
C GLU A 33 4.91 -2.89 -9.20
N SER A 34 4.45 -4.12 -9.43
CA SER A 34 3.07 -4.40 -9.85
C SER A 34 2.04 -3.81 -8.88
N ALA A 35 2.25 -3.95 -7.57
CA ALA A 35 1.35 -3.38 -6.56
C ALA A 35 1.35 -1.84 -6.55
N LEU A 36 2.51 -1.22 -6.79
CA LEU A 36 2.69 0.24 -6.78
C LEU A 36 2.13 0.90 -8.05
N TYR A 37 2.24 0.24 -9.21
CA TYR A 37 1.78 0.79 -10.48
C TYR A 37 0.30 0.52 -10.78
N ALA A 38 -0.25 -0.60 -10.30
CA ALA A 38 -1.65 -0.99 -10.57
C ALA A 38 -2.71 0.10 -10.26
N PRO A 39 -2.62 0.90 -9.16
CA PRO A 39 -3.57 1.96 -8.88
C PRO A 39 -3.63 3.06 -9.95
N PHE A 40 -2.57 3.22 -10.75
CA PHE A 40 -2.39 4.34 -11.67
C PHE A 40 -2.51 3.92 -13.14
N GLN A 41 -2.98 2.69 -13.41
CA GLN A 41 -3.24 2.25 -14.77
C GLN A 41 -4.45 2.97 -15.38
N SER A 42 -4.36 3.21 -16.69
CA SER A 42 -5.43 3.77 -17.52
C SER A 42 -5.71 2.87 -18.72
N PHE A 43 -6.93 2.97 -19.24
CA PHE A 43 -7.32 2.36 -20.51
C PHE A 43 -7.92 3.45 -21.41
N GLY A 44 -7.20 3.77 -22.50
CA GLY A 44 -7.45 4.99 -23.26
C GLY A 44 -7.27 6.22 -22.36
N ASP A 45 -8.21 7.16 -22.43
CA ASP A 45 -8.17 8.41 -21.65
C ASP A 45 -8.86 8.29 -20.27
N ARG A 46 -9.08 7.06 -19.77
CA ARG A 46 -9.79 6.83 -18.49
C ARG A 46 -8.94 6.01 -17.53
N ASP A 47 -8.76 6.54 -16.33
CA ASP A 47 -8.17 5.79 -15.21
C ASP A 47 -9.03 4.58 -14.87
N VAL A 48 -8.39 3.42 -14.65
CA VAL A 48 -9.08 2.21 -14.17
C VAL A 48 -9.64 2.42 -12.76
N TYR A 49 -8.94 3.23 -11.97
CA TYR A 49 -9.36 3.66 -10.62
C TYR A 49 -9.51 5.19 -10.60
N PRO A 50 -10.68 5.74 -10.97
CA PRO A 50 -10.86 7.19 -11.13
C PRO A 50 -10.67 8.03 -9.86
N SER A 51 -10.99 7.48 -8.67
CA SER A 51 -10.93 8.24 -7.41
C SER A 51 -9.69 7.92 -6.58
N ILE A 52 -9.27 8.87 -5.73
CA ILE A 52 -8.15 8.67 -4.79
C ILE A 52 -8.44 7.49 -3.85
N GLN A 53 -9.68 7.34 -3.40
CA GLN A 53 -10.11 6.23 -2.54
C GLN A 53 -9.98 4.88 -3.27
N GLN A 54 -10.35 4.80 -4.55
CA GLN A 54 -10.18 3.59 -5.34
C GLN A 54 -8.70 3.26 -5.55
N LYS A 55 -7.85 4.26 -5.82
CA LYS A 55 -6.39 4.10 -5.92
C LYS A 55 -5.78 3.62 -4.60
N ALA A 56 -6.21 4.19 -3.49
CA ALA A 56 -5.78 3.79 -2.15
C ALA A 56 -6.15 2.33 -1.85
N ALA A 57 -7.41 1.94 -2.09
CA ALA A 57 -7.87 0.57 -1.89
C ALA A 57 -7.08 -0.40 -2.78
N ARG A 58 -6.82 -0.03 -4.05
CA ARG A 58 -6.05 -0.88 -4.95
C ARG A 58 -4.59 -1.05 -4.49
N LEU A 59 -3.97 0.02 -4.00
CA LEU A 59 -2.61 0.01 -3.45
C LEU A 59 -2.51 -0.93 -2.24
N GLY A 60 -3.42 -0.77 -1.27
CA GLY A 60 -3.46 -1.60 -0.07
C GLY A 60 -3.65 -3.08 -0.41
N ILE A 61 -4.63 -3.41 -1.25
CA ILE A 61 -4.87 -4.78 -1.72
C ILE A 61 -3.66 -5.34 -2.46
N GLY A 62 -3.02 -4.54 -3.32
CA GLY A 62 -1.84 -4.96 -4.09
C GLY A 62 -0.68 -5.35 -3.19
N LEU A 63 -0.31 -4.48 -2.26
CA LEU A 63 0.79 -4.74 -1.33
C LEU A 63 0.50 -5.94 -0.40
N THR A 64 -0.75 -6.13 0.00
CA THR A 64 -1.14 -7.27 0.84
C THR A 64 -1.18 -8.59 0.08
N LYS A 65 -1.78 -8.63 -1.12
CA LYS A 65 -2.05 -9.88 -1.85
C LYS A 65 -0.93 -10.30 -2.80
N ASN A 66 -0.09 -9.38 -3.26
CA ASN A 66 1.05 -9.74 -4.09
C ASN A 66 2.16 -10.42 -3.27
N HIS A 67 2.17 -10.24 -1.94
CA HIS A 67 3.19 -10.80 -1.06
C HIS A 67 4.62 -10.44 -1.51
N ALA A 68 4.86 -9.18 -1.84
CA ALA A 68 6.16 -8.75 -2.38
C ALA A 68 7.28 -8.72 -1.34
N PHE A 69 6.96 -8.64 -0.05
CA PHE A 69 7.91 -8.68 1.06
C PHE A 69 7.99 -10.07 1.70
N VAL A 70 9.12 -10.37 2.34
CA VAL A 70 9.35 -11.63 3.07
C VAL A 70 8.30 -11.83 4.17
N ASP A 71 8.01 -10.77 4.93
CA ASP A 71 6.95 -10.72 5.93
C ASP A 71 6.31 -9.31 5.96
N GLY A 72 5.23 -9.11 6.70
CA GLY A 72 4.65 -7.79 6.93
C GLY A 72 3.72 -7.28 5.83
N ASN A 73 3.42 -8.06 4.80
CA ASN A 73 2.62 -7.67 3.63
C ASN A 73 1.24 -7.03 3.98
N LYS A 74 0.55 -7.57 4.98
CA LYS A 74 -0.71 -6.99 5.50
C LYS A 74 -0.47 -5.61 6.12
N ARG A 75 0.54 -5.52 7.00
CA ARG A 75 0.90 -4.29 7.73
C ARG A 75 1.32 -3.17 6.77
N ILE A 76 2.21 -3.46 5.83
CA ILE A 76 2.63 -2.46 4.83
C ILE A 76 1.50 -2.09 3.87
N GLY A 77 0.61 -3.02 3.51
CA GLY A 77 -0.57 -2.71 2.70
C GLY A 77 -1.53 -1.73 3.39
N ALA A 78 -1.87 -1.98 4.65
CA ALA A 78 -2.69 -1.08 5.45
C ALA A 78 -2.01 0.29 5.62
N HIS A 79 -0.73 0.28 6.01
CA HIS A 79 0.00 1.50 6.29
C HIS A 79 0.20 2.38 5.04
N ALA A 80 0.60 1.79 3.91
CA ALA A 80 0.77 2.53 2.67
C ALA A 80 -0.56 3.12 2.15
N MET A 81 -1.68 2.40 2.31
CA MET A 81 -3.01 2.92 1.99
C MET A 81 -3.35 4.15 2.82
N LEU A 82 -3.14 4.09 4.15
CA LEU A 82 -3.44 5.19 5.07
C LEU A 82 -2.55 6.40 4.80
N VAL A 83 -1.24 6.19 4.62
CA VAL A 83 -0.28 7.25 4.28
C VAL A 83 -0.64 7.90 2.94
N PHE A 84 -0.99 7.11 1.92
CA PHE A 84 -1.41 7.65 0.63
C PHE A 84 -2.66 8.54 0.74
N LEU A 85 -3.65 8.14 1.54
CA LEU A 85 -4.84 8.96 1.78
C LEU A 85 -4.51 10.25 2.53
N ALA A 86 -3.72 10.18 3.59
CA ALA A 86 -3.30 11.34 4.38
C ALA A 86 -2.51 12.36 3.53
N LEU A 87 -1.57 11.88 2.69
CA LEU A 87 -0.82 12.72 1.75
C LEU A 87 -1.74 13.46 0.77
N ASN A 88 -2.86 12.84 0.40
CA ASN A 88 -3.87 13.42 -0.47
C ASN A 88 -5.03 14.09 0.29
N LYS A 89 -4.83 14.44 1.57
CA LYS A 89 -5.77 15.20 2.40
C LYS A 89 -7.11 14.51 2.63
N ILE A 90 -7.12 13.18 2.64
CA ILE A 90 -8.27 12.37 3.00
C ILE A 90 -7.99 11.70 4.33
N GLU A 91 -8.80 12.02 5.34
CA GLU A 91 -8.79 11.37 6.63
C GLU A 91 -9.84 10.26 6.67
N LEU A 92 -9.43 9.08 7.13
CA LEU A 92 -10.28 7.92 7.31
C LEU A 92 -10.72 7.85 8.77
N SER A 93 -12.01 7.71 9.02
CA SER A 93 -12.55 7.38 10.33
C SER A 93 -12.79 5.88 10.41
N TYR A 94 -12.08 5.20 11.32
CA TYR A 94 -12.15 3.76 11.51
C TYR A 94 -11.70 3.40 12.93
N THR A 95 -12.13 2.23 13.41
CA THR A 95 -11.59 1.64 14.63
C THR A 95 -10.42 0.71 14.30
N GLN A 96 -9.57 0.42 15.29
CA GLN A 96 -8.50 -0.56 15.11
C GLN A 96 -9.03 -1.94 14.68
N HIS A 97 -10.24 -2.30 15.13
CA HIS A 97 -10.90 -3.55 14.74
C HIS A 97 -11.27 -3.55 13.25
N ASP A 98 -11.87 -2.45 12.75
CA ASP A 98 -12.22 -2.31 11.33
C ASP A 98 -10.98 -2.47 10.43
N LEU A 99 -9.86 -1.83 10.81
CA LEU A 99 -8.62 -1.90 10.05
C LEU A 99 -8.03 -3.31 10.06
N SER A 100 -8.00 -3.96 11.24
CA SER A 100 -7.44 -5.30 11.39
C SER A 100 -8.26 -6.37 10.65
N ASP A 101 -9.58 -6.27 10.67
CA ASP A 101 -10.45 -7.24 10.00
C ASP A 101 -10.40 -7.11 8.47
N THR A 102 -10.07 -5.91 7.98
CA THR A 102 -9.93 -5.64 6.55
C THR A 102 -8.63 -6.24 5.95
N PHE A 103 -7.54 -6.36 6.73
CA PHE A 103 -6.20 -6.73 6.24
C PHE A 103 -5.72 -8.13 6.69
#